data_AF-A0A7C3RYF3-F1
#
_entry.id   AF-A0A7C3RYF3-F1
#
_cell.length_a   1.000
_cell.length_b   1.000
_cell.length_c   1.000
_cell.angle_alpha   90.00
_cell.angle_beta   90.00
_cell.angle_gamma   90.00
#
_symmetry.space_group_name_H-M   'P 1'
#
loop_
_entity.id
_entity.type
_entity.pdbx_description
1 polymer ?
#
loop_
_entity_poly.entity_id
_entity_poly.type
_entity_poly.pdbx_seq_one_letter_code
_entity_poly.pdbx_strand_id
1 'polypeptide(L)'
;MALYDRRTMDGVYSVRQSASYIMNYRYAEERMMRMLAGWIALTPEIPVKLEMARQVYEDALHTDALGKRLPELRSQAQVSRPPNEAFVIFMNTIEDKEEWGDTIERLVGIYRVLKPHLVSHYSAHIAAANPVYEPPTLRILARMVEEEKAHIERGLVLLDDLLDSPEKHRRAANWQLHLEELLAASGGVTGFPEEGEARKKVGRS
;
A
#
# COMPACT_ATOMS: atom_id res chain seq x y z
N MET A 1 30.68 16.95 -28.29
CA MET A 1 30.30 16.61 -26.90
C MET A 1 29.42 15.38 -26.95
N ALA A 2 29.94 14.21 -26.57
CA ALA A 2 29.16 12.96 -26.64
C ALA A 2 28.17 12.91 -25.46
N LEU A 3 26.88 12.86 -25.76
CA LEU A 3 25.82 12.63 -24.79
C LEU A 3 25.84 11.15 -24.43
N TYR A 4 26.49 10.79 -23.32
CA TYR A 4 26.46 9.42 -22.80
C TYR A 4 25.25 9.25 -21.89
N ASP A 5 24.23 8.57 -22.39
CA ASP A 5 23.14 8.06 -21.57
C ASP A 5 23.65 6.85 -20.77
N ARG A 6 23.58 6.92 -19.44
CA ARG A 6 24.03 5.85 -18.53
C ARG A 6 22.92 4.86 -18.19
N ARG A 7 21.71 5.04 -18.71
CA ARG A 7 20.59 4.16 -18.41
C ARG A 7 20.79 2.80 -19.09
N THR A 8 20.51 1.72 -18.35
CA THR A 8 20.53 0.35 -18.86
C THR A 8 19.12 -0.08 -19.29
N MET A 9 19.01 -1.03 -20.22
CA MET A 9 17.73 -1.60 -20.66
C MET A 9 17.24 -2.75 -19.76
N ASP A 10 18.08 -3.23 -18.87
CA ASP A 10 17.74 -4.31 -17.95
C ASP A 10 16.83 -3.78 -16.83
N GLY A 11 15.61 -4.29 -16.72
CA GLY A 11 14.69 -4.04 -15.62
C GLY A 11 14.59 -5.28 -14.75
N VAL A 12 14.43 -5.10 -13.43
CA VAL A 12 14.29 -6.24 -12.50
C VAL A 12 12.95 -6.95 -12.69
N TYR A 13 11.90 -6.20 -13.05
CA TYR A 13 10.55 -6.73 -13.23
C TYR A 13 10.17 -6.85 -14.70
N SER A 14 9.50 -7.95 -15.03
CA SER A 14 8.81 -8.07 -16.31
C SER A 14 7.55 -7.18 -16.35
N VAL A 15 7.10 -6.79 -17.53
CA VAL A 15 5.83 -6.03 -17.70
C VAL A 15 4.65 -6.74 -17.02
N ARG A 16 4.60 -8.08 -17.11
CA ARG A 16 3.57 -8.90 -16.46
C ARG A 16 3.65 -8.80 -14.95
N GLN A 17 4.85 -8.86 -14.39
CA GLN A 17 5.07 -8.73 -12.95
C GLN A 17 4.72 -7.32 -12.46
N SER A 18 5.13 -6.27 -13.17
CA SER A 18 4.72 -4.90 -12.87
C SER A 18 3.20 -4.76 -12.90
N ALA A 19 2.51 -5.32 -13.91
CA ALA A 19 1.05 -5.31 -13.97
C ALA A 19 0.39 -6.00 -12.77
N SER A 20 0.94 -7.14 -12.33
CA SER A 20 0.46 -7.86 -11.15
C SER A 20 0.59 -7.01 -9.88
N TYR A 21 1.76 -6.40 -9.66
CA TYR A 21 1.96 -5.52 -8.51
C TYR A 21 1.06 -4.30 -8.55
N ILE A 22 0.85 -3.68 -9.70
CA ILE A 22 -0.07 -2.54 -9.82
C ILE A 22 -1.51 -2.93 -9.49
N MET A 23 -1.97 -4.13 -9.88
CA MET A 23 -3.30 -4.63 -9.47
C MET A 23 -3.39 -4.86 -7.95
N ASN A 24 -2.32 -5.35 -7.34
CA ASN A 24 -2.27 -5.59 -5.89
C ASN A 24 -2.22 -4.27 -5.09
N TYR A 25 -1.42 -3.31 -5.54
CA TYR A 25 -1.35 -1.98 -4.95
C TYR A 25 -2.71 -1.30 -5.04
N ARG A 26 -3.34 -1.36 -6.22
CA ARG A 26 -4.68 -0.81 -6.41
C ARG A 26 -5.70 -1.47 -5.49
N TYR A 27 -5.63 -2.78 -5.29
CA TYR A 27 -6.49 -3.47 -4.35
C TYR A 27 -6.33 -2.93 -2.92
N ALA A 28 -5.09 -2.74 -2.45
CA ALA A 28 -4.82 -2.22 -1.11
C ALA A 28 -5.31 -0.78 -0.95
N GLU A 29 -5.00 0.11 -1.89
CA GLU A 29 -5.45 1.52 -1.92
C GLU A 29 -6.98 1.62 -1.96
N GLU A 30 -7.63 0.85 -2.84
CA GLU A 30 -9.09 0.91 -3.02
C GLU A 30 -9.83 0.37 -1.78
N ARG A 31 -9.28 -0.67 -1.14
CA ARG A 31 -9.79 -1.18 0.14
C ARG A 31 -9.58 -0.17 1.25
N MET A 32 -8.40 0.43 1.36
CA MET A 32 -8.09 1.46 2.36
C MET A 32 -8.99 2.69 2.24
N MET A 33 -9.18 3.20 1.02
CA MET A 33 -10.13 4.26 0.72
C MET A 33 -11.53 3.95 1.23
N ARG A 34 -12.03 2.72 1.00
CA ARG A 34 -13.35 2.29 1.46
C ARG A 34 -13.45 2.17 2.99
N MET A 35 -12.44 1.57 3.62
CA MET A 35 -12.37 1.43 5.08
C MET A 35 -12.42 2.81 5.75
N LEU A 36 -11.55 3.74 5.32
CA LEU A 36 -11.52 5.10 5.85
C LEU A 36 -12.86 5.82 5.63
N ALA A 37 -13.47 5.69 4.45
CA ALA A 37 -14.76 6.30 4.16
C ALA A 37 -15.88 5.77 5.07
N GLY A 38 -15.92 4.46 5.31
CA GLY A 38 -16.90 3.83 6.21
C GLY A 38 -16.73 4.27 7.66
N TRP A 39 -15.50 4.38 8.14
CA TRP A 39 -15.22 4.71 9.54
C TRP A 39 -15.44 6.19 9.91
N ILE A 40 -15.54 7.11 8.95
CA ILE A 40 -15.81 8.54 9.24
C ILE A 40 -17.07 8.70 10.11
N ALA A 41 -18.12 7.92 9.84
CA ALA A 41 -19.36 7.96 10.61
C ALA A 41 -19.22 7.33 12.01
N LEU A 42 -18.33 6.35 12.16
CA LEU A 42 -18.14 5.52 13.36
C LEU A 42 -17.05 6.03 14.32
N THR A 43 -16.36 7.11 13.93
CA THR A 43 -15.28 7.70 14.72
C THR A 43 -15.85 8.80 15.62
N PRO A 44 -15.57 8.86 16.93
CA PRO A 44 -16.00 9.99 17.77
C PRO A 44 -15.16 11.26 17.56
N GLU A 45 -13.86 11.10 17.32
CA GLU A 45 -12.91 12.20 17.33
C GLU A 45 -12.94 13.03 16.04
N ILE A 46 -13.39 14.28 16.14
CA ILE A 46 -13.49 15.20 14.99
C ILE A 46 -12.16 15.35 14.22
N PRO A 47 -10.98 15.56 14.87
CA PRO A 47 -9.72 15.66 14.15
C PRO A 47 -9.42 14.42 13.30
N VAL A 48 -9.73 13.24 13.82
CA VAL A 48 -9.54 11.96 13.12
C VAL A 48 -10.46 11.87 11.90
N LYS A 49 -11.74 12.27 12.02
CA LYS A 49 -12.66 12.32 10.87
C LYS A 49 -12.14 13.19 9.73
N LEU A 50 -11.64 14.39 10.08
CA LEU A 50 -11.17 15.35 9.09
C LEU A 50 -9.92 14.82 8.37
N GLU A 51 -9.03 14.14 9.11
CA GLU A 51 -7.87 13.47 8.51
C GLU A 51 -8.30 12.33 7.58
N MET A 52 -9.19 11.43 8.04
CA MET A 52 -9.72 10.33 7.22
C MET A 52 -10.40 10.85 5.95
N ALA A 53 -11.24 11.89 6.05
CA ALA A 53 -11.94 12.46 4.91
C ALA A 53 -10.99 13.03 3.84
N ARG A 54 -9.86 13.63 4.25
CA ARG A 54 -8.83 14.09 3.32
C ARG A 54 -8.17 12.90 2.62
N GLN A 55 -7.76 11.89 3.38
CA GLN A 55 -7.07 10.73 2.84
C GLN A 55 -7.96 9.88 1.93
N VAL A 56 -9.28 9.82 2.16
CA VAL A 56 -10.22 9.17 1.23
C VAL A 56 -10.11 9.75 -0.18
N TYR A 57 -9.97 11.07 -0.31
CA TYR A 57 -9.77 11.69 -1.62
C TYR A 57 -8.39 11.36 -2.21
N GLU A 58 -7.33 11.39 -1.40
CA GLU A 58 -5.96 11.08 -1.84
C GLU A 58 -5.82 9.60 -2.28
N ASP A 59 -6.34 8.66 -1.49
CA ASP A 59 -6.38 7.23 -1.83
C ASP A 59 -7.26 6.95 -3.07
N ALA A 60 -8.31 7.75 -3.31
CA ALA A 60 -9.09 7.68 -4.55
C ALA A 60 -8.27 8.08 -5.78
N LEU A 61 -7.44 9.13 -5.65
CA LEU A 61 -6.52 9.54 -6.71
C LEU A 61 -5.45 8.47 -6.96
N HIS A 62 -4.92 7.85 -5.89
CA HIS A 62 -3.98 6.72 -6.00
C HIS A 62 -4.61 5.55 -6.78
N THR A 63 -5.82 5.15 -6.37
CA THR A 63 -6.56 4.04 -6.99
C THR A 63 -6.81 4.29 -8.48
N ASP A 64 -7.23 5.50 -8.84
CA ASP A 64 -7.47 5.88 -10.24
C ASP A 64 -6.17 5.90 -11.07
N ALA A 65 -5.10 6.46 -10.52
CA ALA A 65 -3.79 6.51 -11.19
C ALA A 65 -3.24 5.10 -11.48
N LEU A 66 -3.29 4.20 -10.50
CA LEU A 66 -2.90 2.81 -10.67
C LEU A 66 -3.79 2.09 -11.68
N GLY A 67 -5.11 2.31 -11.63
CA GLY A 67 -6.06 1.72 -12.56
C GLY A 67 -5.87 2.15 -14.02
N LYS A 68 -5.53 3.44 -14.24
CA LYS A 68 -5.20 3.99 -15.55
C LYS A 68 -3.85 3.51 -16.09
N ARG A 69 -2.94 3.07 -15.22
CA ARG A 69 -1.63 2.52 -15.63
C ARG A 69 -1.73 1.14 -16.29
N LEU A 70 -2.72 0.34 -15.90
CA LEU A 70 -2.85 -1.08 -16.29
C LEU A 70 -2.94 -1.32 -17.81
N PRO A 71 -3.71 -0.56 -18.62
CA PRO A 71 -3.79 -0.76 -20.06
C PRO A 71 -2.46 -0.61 -20.79
N GLU A 72 -1.63 0.35 -20.38
CA GLU A 72 -0.30 0.52 -20.97
C GLU A 72 0.71 -0.56 -20.50
N LEU A 73 0.35 -1.38 -19.51
CA LEU A 73 1.02 -2.63 -19.14
C LEU A 73 0.37 -3.88 -19.76
N ARG A 74 -0.52 -3.72 -20.75
CA ARG A 74 -1.27 -4.80 -21.43
C ARG A 74 -2.19 -5.59 -20.49
N SER A 75 -2.72 -4.94 -19.45
CA SER A 75 -3.73 -5.48 -18.54
C SER A 75 -5.06 -4.73 -18.70
N GLN A 76 -6.14 -5.27 -18.14
CA GLN A 76 -7.44 -4.60 -18.13
C GLN A 76 -7.40 -3.36 -17.23
N ALA A 77 -8.01 -2.26 -17.68
CA ALA A 77 -8.11 -1.02 -16.91
C ALA A 77 -8.86 -1.22 -15.59
N GLN A 78 -8.46 -0.48 -14.55
CA GLN A 78 -9.21 -0.36 -13.30
C GLN A 78 -9.50 -1.70 -12.59
N VAL A 79 -8.62 -2.70 -12.74
CA VAL A 79 -8.74 -3.99 -12.07
C VAL A 79 -7.94 -4.00 -10.77
N SER A 80 -8.59 -4.38 -9.67
CA SER A 80 -7.97 -4.71 -8.39
C SER A 80 -7.95 -6.21 -8.18
N ARG A 81 -6.83 -6.75 -7.72
CA ARG A 81 -6.72 -8.15 -7.31
C ARG A 81 -5.87 -8.23 -6.05
N PRO A 82 -6.29 -8.97 -5.01
CA PRO A 82 -5.41 -9.23 -3.88
C PRO A 82 -4.26 -10.14 -4.32
N PRO A 83 -3.09 -10.08 -3.65
CA PRO A 83 -1.98 -11.00 -3.91
C PRO A 83 -2.32 -12.45 -3.54
N ASN A 84 -3.13 -12.66 -2.51
CA ASN A 84 -3.60 -13.97 -2.04
C ASN A 84 -4.71 -13.80 -0.99
N GLU A 85 -5.33 -14.90 -0.59
CA GLU A 85 -6.40 -14.93 0.41
C GLU A 85 -5.93 -14.48 1.81
N ALA A 86 -4.68 -14.79 2.19
CA ALA A 86 -4.15 -14.37 3.49
C ALA A 86 -4.05 -12.83 3.61
N PHE A 87 -3.75 -12.13 2.52
CA PHE A 87 -3.76 -10.67 2.50
C PHE A 87 -5.19 -10.11 2.58
N VAL A 88 -6.18 -10.80 2.00
CA VAL A 88 -7.60 -10.46 2.18
C VAL A 88 -8.00 -10.58 3.66
N ILE A 89 -7.59 -11.66 4.34
CA ILE A 89 -7.82 -11.86 5.78
C ILE A 89 -7.20 -10.71 6.59
N PHE A 90 -5.96 -10.32 6.28
CA PHE A 90 -5.31 -9.17 6.91
C PHE A 90 -6.12 -7.88 6.71
N MET A 91 -6.56 -7.58 5.48
CA MET A 91 -7.35 -6.38 5.20
C MET A 91 -8.72 -6.39 5.89
N ASN A 92 -9.41 -7.53 5.91
CA ASN A 92 -10.68 -7.70 6.63
C ASN A 92 -10.49 -7.50 8.14
N THR A 93 -9.39 -8.02 8.71
CA THR A 93 -9.09 -7.89 10.14
C THR A 93 -8.92 -6.44 10.57
N ILE A 94 -8.42 -5.58 9.69
CA ILE A 94 -8.40 -4.13 9.90
C ILE A 94 -9.81 -3.55 9.73
N GLU A 95 -10.51 -3.87 8.62
CA GLU A 95 -11.85 -3.37 8.28
C GLU A 95 -12.90 -3.60 9.37
N ASP A 96 -12.89 -4.80 9.98
CA ASP A 96 -13.86 -5.28 10.99
C ASP A 96 -13.85 -4.47 12.30
N LYS A 97 -12.97 -3.48 12.43
CA LYS A 97 -12.94 -2.52 13.54
C LYS A 97 -14.00 -1.44 13.39
N GLU A 98 -15.26 -1.83 13.51
CA GLU A 98 -16.44 -0.97 13.29
C GLU A 98 -17.04 -0.40 14.58
N GLU A 99 -16.55 -0.77 15.77
CA GLU A 99 -17.12 -0.28 17.03
C GLU A 99 -16.75 1.18 17.32
N TRP A 100 -17.59 1.87 18.09
CA TRP A 100 -17.38 3.28 18.46
C TRP A 100 -16.05 3.54 19.19
N GLY A 101 -15.53 2.52 19.91
CA GLY A 101 -14.29 2.59 20.70
C GLY A 101 -13.03 2.09 19.99
N ASP A 102 -13.09 1.81 18.69
CA ASP A 102 -12.02 1.18 17.91
C ASP A 102 -11.09 2.18 17.20
N THR A 103 -11.18 3.48 17.50
CA THR A 103 -10.34 4.50 16.85
C THR A 103 -8.85 4.12 16.92
N ILE A 104 -8.36 3.65 18.08
CA ILE A 104 -6.96 3.24 18.24
C ILE A 104 -6.60 2.12 17.27
N GLU A 105 -7.41 1.07 17.17
CA GLU A 105 -7.17 -0.08 16.29
C GLU A 105 -7.15 0.32 14.82
N ARG A 106 -8.08 1.19 14.41
CA ARG A 106 -8.13 1.74 13.04
C ARG A 106 -6.84 2.51 12.73
N LEU A 107 -6.45 3.45 13.58
CA LEU A 107 -5.25 4.27 13.35
C LEU A 107 -3.97 3.42 13.39
N VAL A 108 -3.87 2.43 14.29
CA VAL A 108 -2.74 1.50 14.33
C VAL A 108 -2.68 0.69 13.04
N GLY A 109 -3.78 0.10 12.60
CA GLY A 109 -3.82 -0.72 11.39
C GLY A 109 -3.42 0.05 10.14
N ILE A 110 -3.86 1.31 10.01
CA ILE A 110 -3.51 2.16 8.87
C ILE A 110 -2.10 2.73 8.98
N TYR A 111 -1.78 3.44 10.07
CA TYR A 111 -0.58 4.28 10.14
C TYR A 111 0.65 3.61 10.74
N ARG A 112 0.50 2.50 11.48
CA ARG A 112 1.65 1.72 11.98
C ARG A 112 1.93 0.48 11.14
N VAL A 113 0.94 -0.04 10.41
CA VAL A 113 1.08 -1.32 9.69
C VAL A 113 0.90 -1.15 8.17
N LEU A 114 -0.30 -0.88 7.68
CA LEU A 114 -0.60 -0.93 6.24
C LEU A 114 0.14 0.14 5.42
N LYS A 115 0.00 1.43 5.74
CA LYS A 115 0.65 2.50 4.97
C LYS A 115 2.18 2.42 5.02
N PRO A 116 2.84 2.17 6.17
CA PRO A 116 4.29 1.93 6.21
C PRO A 116 4.74 0.77 5.32
N HIS A 117 3.98 -0.32 5.31
CA HIS A 117 4.24 -1.47 4.44
C HIS A 117 4.13 -1.11 2.95
N LEU A 118 3.10 -0.35 2.55
CA LEU A 118 2.93 0.12 1.18
C LEU A 118 4.07 1.06 0.77
N VAL A 119 4.45 2.03 1.61
CA VAL A 119 5.60 2.92 1.36
C VAL A 119 6.87 2.13 1.09
N SER A 120 7.13 1.07 1.87
CA SER A 120 8.29 0.19 1.69
C SER A 120 8.25 -0.50 0.32
N HIS A 121 7.11 -1.06 -0.08
CA HIS A 121 6.96 -1.78 -1.35
C HIS A 121 6.96 -0.85 -2.57
N TYR A 122 6.36 0.35 -2.46
CA TYR A 122 6.41 1.36 -3.51
C TYR A 122 7.85 1.85 -3.71
N SER A 123 8.57 2.11 -2.62
CA SER A 123 9.99 2.52 -2.66
C SER A 123 10.88 1.43 -3.26
N ALA A 124 10.66 0.17 -2.87
CA ALA A 124 11.38 -0.97 -3.45
C ALA A 124 11.08 -1.14 -4.94
N HIS A 125 9.81 -0.94 -5.36
CA HIS A 125 9.43 -0.97 -6.76
C HIS A 125 10.13 0.14 -7.55
N ILE A 126 10.14 1.38 -7.03
CA ILE A 126 10.85 2.51 -7.65
C ILE A 126 12.34 2.19 -7.83
N ALA A 127 12.99 1.60 -6.83
CA ALA A 127 14.41 1.27 -6.89
C ALA A 127 14.74 0.15 -7.90
N ALA A 128 13.78 -0.75 -8.17
CA ALA A 128 13.94 -1.90 -9.04
C ALA A 128 13.45 -1.66 -10.49
N ALA A 129 12.56 -0.70 -10.70
CA ALA A 129 11.96 -0.39 -12.00
C ALA A 129 12.96 0.27 -12.95
N ASN A 130 12.80 -0.01 -14.25
CA ASN A 130 13.73 0.50 -15.25
C ASN A 130 13.38 1.96 -15.62
N PRO A 131 14.33 2.91 -15.46
CA PRO A 131 14.06 4.33 -15.71
C PRO A 131 13.88 4.70 -17.19
N VAL A 132 14.15 3.79 -18.14
CA VAL A 132 14.03 4.02 -19.59
C VAL A 132 12.60 3.83 -20.07
N TYR A 133 11.91 2.76 -19.65
CA TYR A 133 10.58 2.40 -20.16
C TYR A 133 9.47 2.35 -19.10
N GLU A 134 9.78 2.52 -17.82
CA GLU A 134 8.78 2.68 -16.75
C GLU A 134 8.59 4.12 -16.18
N PRO A 135 8.95 5.25 -16.86
CA PRO A 135 8.71 6.59 -16.30
C PRO A 135 7.28 6.85 -15.77
N PRO A 136 6.19 6.37 -16.42
CA PRO A 136 4.83 6.54 -15.89
C PRO A 136 4.63 5.87 -14.53
N THR A 137 5.10 4.62 -14.37
CA THR A 137 5.01 3.88 -13.11
C THR A 137 5.80 4.57 -12.01
N LEU A 138 7.06 4.96 -12.30
CA LEU A 138 7.92 5.65 -11.37
C LEU A 138 7.30 6.96 -10.86
N ARG A 139 6.71 7.75 -11.75
CA ARG A 139 6.06 9.01 -11.39
C ARG A 139 4.84 8.79 -10.48
N ILE A 140 4.02 7.79 -10.76
CA ILE A 140 2.85 7.45 -9.94
C ILE A 140 3.31 7.03 -8.55
N LEU A 141 4.22 6.06 -8.46
CA LEU A 141 4.67 5.53 -7.17
C LEU A 141 5.46 6.56 -6.35
N ALA A 142 6.28 7.40 -6.98
CA ALA A 142 7.03 8.44 -6.25
C ALA A 142 6.09 9.43 -5.58
N ARG A 143 5.02 9.85 -6.28
CA ARG A 143 3.98 10.70 -5.71
C ARG A 143 3.26 10.01 -4.54
N MET A 144 2.82 8.77 -4.75
CA MET A 144 2.14 7.99 -3.70
C MET A 144 3.03 7.83 -2.46
N VAL A 145 4.33 7.57 -2.61
CA VAL A 145 5.26 7.47 -1.48
C VAL A 145 5.32 8.76 -0.66
N GLU A 146 5.30 9.92 -1.31
CA GLU A 146 5.30 11.21 -0.64
C GLU A 146 3.99 11.46 0.12
N GLU A 147 2.85 11.23 -0.55
CA GLU A 147 1.51 11.39 0.03
C GLU A 147 1.29 10.42 1.21
N GLU A 148 1.62 9.14 1.04
CA GLU A 148 1.52 8.11 2.08
C GLU A 148 2.40 8.40 3.31
N LYS A 149 3.62 8.93 3.12
CA LYS A 149 4.47 9.37 4.25
C LYS A 149 3.82 10.51 5.03
N ALA A 150 3.23 11.47 4.32
CA ALA A 150 2.51 12.57 4.95
C ALA A 150 1.24 12.07 5.67
N HIS A 151 0.55 11.06 5.15
CA HIS A 151 -0.58 10.41 5.82
C HIS A 151 -0.13 9.77 7.14
N ILE A 152 0.97 9.00 7.11
CA ILE A 152 1.54 8.35 8.29
C ILE A 152 1.91 9.39 9.35
N GLU A 153 2.63 10.45 8.97
CA GLU A 153 3.05 11.49 9.93
C GLU A 153 1.85 12.12 10.65
N ARG A 154 0.84 12.57 9.90
CA ARG A 154 -0.36 13.18 10.48
C ARG A 154 -1.18 12.20 11.30
N GLY A 155 -1.32 10.97 10.82
CA GLY A 155 -2.05 9.91 11.51
C GLY A 155 -1.38 9.48 12.83
N LEU A 156 -0.05 9.45 12.87
CA LEU A 156 0.72 9.13 14.08
C LEU A 156 0.60 10.21 15.15
N VAL A 157 0.53 11.49 14.79
CA VAL A 157 0.26 12.57 15.74
C VAL A 157 -1.10 12.37 16.42
N LEU A 158 -2.14 12.09 15.63
CA LEU A 158 -3.48 11.82 16.17
C LEU A 158 -3.52 10.57 17.04
N LEU A 159 -2.79 9.53 16.66
CA LEU A 159 -2.69 8.31 17.46
C LEU A 159 -1.97 8.58 18.79
N ASP A 160 -0.89 9.36 18.80
CA ASP A 160 -0.17 9.71 20.03
C ASP A 160 -1.08 10.43 21.03
N ASP A 161 -1.89 11.40 20.57
CA ASP A 161 -2.88 12.11 21.39
C ASP A 161 -3.90 11.15 22.04
N LEU A 162 -4.28 10.06 21.36
CA LEU A 162 -5.20 9.05 21.89
C LEU A 162 -4.55 8.14 22.93
N LEU A 163 -3.24 7.94 22.89
CA LEU A 163 -2.48 7.04 23.77
C LEU A 163 -2.11 7.70 25.10
N ASP A 164 -3.09 8.31 25.77
CA ASP A 164 -2.92 9.03 27.04
C ASP A 164 -2.63 8.18 28.28
N SER A 165 -2.51 6.85 28.14
CA SER A 165 -2.38 5.93 29.27
C SER A 165 -1.64 4.64 28.93
N PRO A 166 -0.94 4.03 29.91
CA PRO A 166 -0.22 2.77 29.69
C PRO A 166 -1.08 1.61 29.19
N GLU A 167 -2.38 1.59 29.55
CA GLU A 167 -3.32 0.58 29.04
C GLU A 167 -3.57 0.74 27.54
N LYS A 168 -3.83 1.98 27.08
CA LYS A 168 -4.03 2.25 25.65
C LYS A 168 -2.76 1.98 24.83
N HIS A 169 -1.58 2.31 25.37
CA HIS A 169 -0.31 1.93 24.74
C HIS A 169 -0.17 0.42 24.58
N ARG A 170 -0.49 -0.37 25.61
CA ARG A 170 -0.47 -1.85 25.54
C ARG A 170 -1.49 -2.38 24.54
N ARG A 171 -2.71 -1.84 24.53
CA ARG A 171 -3.77 -2.17 23.57
C ARG A 171 -3.29 -1.95 22.13
N ALA A 172 -2.71 -0.79 21.84
CA ALA A 172 -2.16 -0.47 20.52
C ALA A 172 -1.00 -1.39 20.12
N ALA A 173 -0.08 -1.68 21.03
CA ALA A 173 1.08 -2.55 20.75
C ALA A 173 0.65 -4.00 20.47
N ASN A 174 -0.26 -4.54 21.28
CA ASN A 174 -0.78 -5.90 21.07
C ASN A 174 -1.51 -6.02 19.73
N TRP A 175 -2.30 -5.01 19.37
CA TRP A 175 -3.00 -4.99 18.10
C TRP A 175 -2.05 -4.87 16.91
N GLN A 176 -1.03 -4.01 17.01
CA GLN A 176 0.02 -3.89 15.99
C GLN A 176 0.71 -5.23 15.75
N LEU A 177 1.14 -5.91 16.82
CA LEU A 177 1.81 -7.20 16.73
C LEU A 177 0.94 -8.24 16.00
N HIS A 178 -0.35 -8.32 16.36
CA HIS A 178 -1.29 -9.24 15.71
C HIS A 178 -1.42 -8.97 14.19
N LEU A 179 -1.52 -7.69 13.81
CA LEU A 179 -1.61 -7.31 12.40
C LEU A 179 -0.31 -7.58 11.63
N GLU A 180 0.86 -7.35 12.26
CA GLU A 180 2.16 -7.65 11.68
C GLU A 180 2.34 -9.17 11.44
N GLU A 181 1.86 -10.02 12.34
CA GLU A 181 1.85 -11.48 12.16
C GLU A 181 1.01 -11.90 10.94
N LEU A 182 -0.20 -11.35 10.80
CA LEU A 182 -1.07 -11.62 9.64
C LEU A 182 -0.46 -11.12 8.33
N LEU A 183 0.11 -9.92 8.34
CA LEU A 183 0.76 -9.34 7.17
C LEU A 183 2.00 -10.14 6.74
N ALA A 184 2.80 -10.60 7.70
CA ALA A 184 3.95 -11.46 7.43
C ALA A 184 3.50 -12.81 6.85
N ALA A 185 2.44 -13.41 7.41
CA ALA A 185 1.88 -14.67 6.92
C ALA A 185 1.30 -14.57 5.49
N SER A 186 0.90 -13.38 5.05
CA SER A 186 0.43 -13.16 3.68
C SER A 186 1.53 -12.91 2.65
N GLY A 187 2.78 -12.71 3.08
CA GLY A 187 3.85 -12.21 2.21
C GLY A 187 3.62 -10.76 1.76
N GLY A 188 2.80 -9.99 2.48
CA GLY A 188 2.55 -8.59 2.16
C GLY A 188 1.71 -8.36 0.90
N VAL A 189 1.84 -7.16 0.33
CA VAL A 189 1.01 -6.68 -0.80
C VAL A 189 1.47 -7.30 -2.13
N THR A 190 2.69 -7.84 -2.17
CA THR A 190 3.19 -8.59 -3.33
C THR A 190 2.95 -10.09 -3.21
N GLY A 191 2.55 -10.58 -2.03
CA GLY A 191 2.51 -12.01 -1.72
C GLY A 191 3.89 -12.64 -1.68
N PHE A 192 3.94 -13.96 -1.51
CA PHE A 192 5.18 -14.72 -1.67
C PHE A 192 5.56 -14.82 -3.15
N PRO A 193 6.87 -14.76 -3.48
CA PRO A 193 7.31 -15.04 -4.84
C PRO A 193 6.86 -16.44 -5.25
N GLU A 194 6.27 -16.58 -6.44
CA GLU A 194 5.96 -17.91 -6.99
C GLU A 194 7.27 -18.71 -7.10
N GLU A 195 7.32 -19.88 -6.47
CA GLU A 195 8.40 -20.87 -6.63
C GLU A 195 8.37 -21.43 -8.06
N GLY A 196 8.81 -20.67 -9.08
CA GLY A 196 8.65 -21.10 -10.46
C GLY A 196 9.50 -20.42 -11.54
N GLU A 197 9.91 -19.16 -11.39
CA GLU A 197 10.64 -18.46 -12.48
C GLU A 197 12.14 -18.27 -12.24
N ALA A 198 12.66 -18.73 -11.10
CA ALA A 198 14.10 -18.80 -10.85
C ALA A 198 14.74 -20.01 -11.57
N ARG A 199 14.81 -19.96 -12.91
CA ARG A 199 15.79 -20.61 -13.83
C ARG A 199 15.17 -20.87 -15.22
N LYS A 200 14.91 -19.81 -15.98
CA LYS A 200 15.12 -19.90 -17.44
C LYS A 200 16.29 -19.00 -17.78
N LYS A 201 17.50 -19.59 -17.79
CA LYS A 201 18.65 -19.00 -18.48
C LYS A 201 18.18 -18.70 -19.90
N VAL A 202 18.12 -17.42 -20.27
CA VAL A 202 17.90 -17.00 -21.65
C VAL A 202 19.08 -17.55 -22.45
N GLY A 203 18.84 -18.65 -23.14
CA GLY A 203 19.76 -19.18 -24.13
C GLY A 203 19.86 -18.17 -25.27
N ARG A 204 21.07 -17.65 -25.50
CA ARG A 204 21.41 -16.99 -26.75
C ARG A 204 21.23 -18.00 -27.89
N SER A 205 20.45 -17.62 -28.90
CA SER A 205 20.53 -18.14 -30.26
C SER A 205 20.76 -16.95 -31.18
#